data_AF-A0A0P6RCT8-F1
#
_entry.id   AF-A0A0P6RCT8-F1
#
_cell.length_a   1.000
_cell.length_b   1.000
_cell.length_c   1.000
_cell.angle_alpha   90.00
_cell.angle_beta   90.00
_cell.angle_gamma   90.00
#
_symmetry.space_group_name_H-M   'P 1'
#
loop_
_entity.id
_entity.type
_entity.pdbx_description
1 polymer ?
#
loop_
_entity_poly.entity_id
_entity_poly.type
_entity_poly.pdbx_seq_one_letter_code
_entity_poly.pdbx_strand_id
1 'polypeptide(L)'
;MSAAAPALCAAEWQALGFEPGPALRLFGMRRSGNHAITNWLQRNAPTGRSVFLNNCTPKTHPFKTFKSLELDAVQGPHRKAQKDLAGVAGPAGDGAMLLISYEDSSPAEFSGDKRLSGPFDDTLLTANLVAYRSFLNWSASLLKKMQPNEGYSLSRRTSILLRAFDTYTRILALVTRAQELGLTCILYDRWVTDAEYRASILAELGLPLRDNTLGEVQRYGGGSSFQKQATSVEELQTDQRGQQMLGDPEYQAVLHLAARDQTLMAALDALFPKDAAYLRSVATQVPMPSQGGAS
;
A
#
# COMPACT_ATOMS: atom_id res chain seq x y z
N MET A 1 -45.67 7.11 -15.82
CA MET A 1 -44.70 6.70 -14.78
C MET A 1 -44.06 5.41 -15.25
N SER A 2 -42.87 5.48 -15.83
CA SER A 2 -42.14 4.29 -16.27
C SER A 2 -41.34 3.78 -15.06
N ALA A 3 -41.69 2.62 -14.54
CA ALA A 3 -40.85 1.92 -13.58
C ALA A 3 -39.52 1.59 -14.29
N ALA A 4 -38.41 2.09 -13.76
CA ALA A 4 -37.09 1.67 -14.21
C ALA A 4 -36.98 0.16 -14.00
N ALA A 5 -36.54 -0.57 -15.03
CA ALA A 5 -36.19 -1.97 -14.89
C ALA A 5 -35.15 -2.11 -13.76
N PRO A 6 -35.23 -3.14 -12.90
CA PRO A 6 -34.21 -3.36 -11.90
C PRO A 6 -32.87 -3.51 -12.63
N ALA A 7 -31.90 -2.67 -12.27
CA ALA A 7 -30.53 -2.86 -12.72
C ALA A 7 -30.15 -4.31 -12.41
N LEU A 8 -29.66 -5.04 -13.41
CA LEU A 8 -29.10 -6.37 -13.20
C LEU A 8 -27.90 -6.19 -12.27
N CYS A 9 -28.11 -6.37 -10.97
CA CYS A 9 -27.05 -6.36 -9.97
C CYS A 9 -26.08 -7.47 -10.35
N ALA A 10 -24.83 -7.11 -10.68
CA ALA A 10 -23.78 -8.04 -11.05
C ALA A 10 -23.70 -9.17 -10.00
N ALA A 11 -23.46 -10.41 -10.42
CA ALA A 11 -23.45 -11.56 -9.52
C ALA A 11 -22.43 -11.38 -8.37
N GLU A 12 -21.37 -10.62 -8.63
CA GLU A 12 -20.36 -10.18 -7.69
C GLU A 12 -20.96 -9.38 -6.53
N TRP A 13 -21.83 -8.40 -6.83
CA TRP A 13 -22.45 -7.53 -5.83
C TRP A 13 -23.45 -8.29 -4.95
N GLN A 14 -24.13 -9.29 -5.50
CA GLN A 14 -24.95 -10.20 -4.68
C GLN A 14 -24.11 -10.95 -3.64
N ALA A 15 -22.90 -11.39 -3.99
CA ALA A 15 -21.99 -12.05 -3.06
C ALA A 15 -21.40 -11.09 -2.00
N LEU A 16 -21.35 -9.79 -2.31
CA LEU A 16 -20.94 -8.73 -1.38
C LEU A 16 -22.09 -8.29 -0.46
N GLY A 17 -23.34 -8.40 -0.91
CA GLY A 17 -24.54 -8.03 -0.16
C GLY A 17 -24.98 -6.58 -0.31
N PHE A 18 -24.31 -5.78 -1.15
CA PHE A 18 -24.69 -4.42 -1.54
C PHE A 18 -24.04 -4.07 -2.88
N GLU A 19 -24.60 -3.09 -3.59
CA GLU A 19 -24.03 -2.51 -4.80
C GLU A 19 -23.13 -1.31 -4.46
N PRO A 20 -21.80 -1.39 -4.68
CA PRO A 20 -20.93 -0.27 -4.36
C PRO A 20 -21.20 0.96 -5.22
N GLY A 21 -21.02 2.15 -4.64
CA GLY A 21 -20.92 3.39 -5.43
C GLY A 21 -19.54 3.44 -6.10
N PRO A 22 -18.48 3.81 -5.37
CA PRO A 22 -17.11 3.56 -5.79
C PRO A 22 -16.64 2.15 -5.40
N ALA A 23 -15.98 1.46 -6.34
CA ALA A 23 -15.26 0.22 -6.10
C ALA A 23 -13.79 0.40 -6.48
N LEU A 24 -12.91 0.41 -5.49
CA LEU A 24 -11.51 0.80 -5.63
C LEU A 24 -10.59 -0.39 -5.33
N ARG A 25 -9.57 -0.58 -6.15
CA ARG A 25 -8.52 -1.58 -5.92
C ARG A 25 -7.17 -0.91 -5.67
N LEU A 26 -6.57 -1.19 -4.51
CA LEU A 26 -5.27 -0.62 -4.10
C LEU A 26 -4.15 -1.66 -4.16
N PHE A 27 -3.03 -1.27 -4.76
CA PHE A 27 -1.76 -2.00 -4.72
C PHE A 27 -0.72 -1.22 -3.91
N GLY A 28 0.17 -1.93 -3.24
CA GLY A 28 1.32 -1.31 -2.61
C GLY A 28 2.23 -2.29 -1.92
N MET A 29 3.49 -1.91 -1.75
CA MET A 29 4.41 -2.70 -0.93
C MET A 29 3.98 -2.64 0.53
N ARG A 30 4.23 -3.68 1.32
CA ARG A 30 4.14 -3.56 2.78
C ARG A 30 5.00 -2.38 3.23
N ARG A 31 4.49 -1.61 4.20
CA ARG A 31 5.15 -0.40 4.73
C ARG A 31 5.27 0.78 3.73
N SER A 32 4.57 0.77 2.60
CA SER A 32 4.45 1.96 1.73
C SER A 32 3.42 2.98 2.21
N GLY A 33 2.67 2.68 3.28
CA GLY A 33 1.63 3.58 3.81
C GLY A 33 0.19 3.14 3.51
N ASN A 34 0.00 1.94 2.94
CA ASN A 34 -1.31 1.38 2.57
C ASN A 34 -2.41 1.65 3.60
N HIS A 35 -2.19 1.25 4.86
CA HIS A 35 -3.19 1.40 5.94
C HIS A 35 -3.64 2.84 6.19
N ALA A 36 -2.71 3.80 6.17
CA ALA A 36 -3.03 5.20 6.38
C ALA A 36 -3.84 5.76 5.20
N ILE A 37 -3.44 5.41 3.98
CA ILE A 37 -4.16 5.79 2.75
C ILE A 37 -5.56 5.15 2.72
N THR A 38 -5.71 3.86 3.03
CA THR A 38 -7.01 3.18 3.04
C THR A 38 -7.93 3.73 4.12
N ASN A 39 -7.41 4.05 5.30
CA ASN A 39 -8.19 4.71 6.35
C ASN A 39 -8.70 6.09 5.87
N TRP A 40 -7.82 6.88 5.26
CA TRP A 40 -8.18 8.19 4.71
C TRP A 40 -9.22 8.11 3.58
N LEU A 41 -9.10 7.13 2.67
CA LEU A 41 -10.12 6.89 1.65
C LEU A 41 -11.47 6.54 2.30
N GLN A 42 -11.50 5.66 3.30
CA GLN A 42 -12.73 5.27 4.00
C GLN A 42 -13.43 6.45 4.67
N ARG A 43 -12.68 7.36 5.32
CA ARG A 43 -13.23 8.59 5.92
C ARG A 43 -13.85 9.55 4.89
N ASN A 44 -13.47 9.42 3.62
CA ASN A 44 -13.99 10.20 2.50
C ASN A 44 -15.00 9.41 1.64
N ALA A 45 -15.56 8.31 2.15
CA ALA A 45 -16.59 7.55 1.43
C ALA A 45 -17.83 8.44 1.10
N PRO A 46 -18.43 8.34 -0.10
CA PRO A 46 -19.55 9.20 -0.53
C PRO A 46 -20.76 9.19 0.39
N THR A 47 -21.11 8.03 0.94
CA THR A 47 -22.24 7.86 1.87
C THR A 47 -21.80 7.89 3.34
N GLY A 48 -20.50 8.11 3.60
CA GLY A 48 -19.90 7.87 4.90
C GLY A 48 -19.81 6.38 5.28
N ARG A 49 -20.18 5.47 4.36
CA ARG A 49 -20.15 4.02 4.55
C ARG A 49 -19.13 3.37 3.63
N SER A 50 -18.36 2.43 4.16
CA SER A 50 -17.33 1.72 3.42
C SER A 50 -17.09 0.31 3.91
N VAL A 51 -16.70 -0.57 2.99
CA VAL A 51 -16.23 -1.92 3.28
C VAL A 51 -14.84 -2.07 2.67
N PHE A 52 -13.86 -2.45 3.50
CA PHE A 52 -12.49 -2.67 3.06
C PHE A 52 -12.07 -4.12 3.27
N LEU A 53 -11.73 -4.81 2.19
CA LEU A 53 -11.15 -6.16 2.20
C LEU A 53 -9.63 -6.06 2.04
N ASN A 54 -8.93 -6.22 3.15
CA ASN A 54 -7.51 -5.99 3.21
C ASN A 54 -6.70 -7.22 2.82
N ASN A 55 -5.68 -6.99 2.00
CA ASN A 55 -4.66 -7.95 1.59
C ASN A 55 -5.29 -9.24 1.07
N CYS A 56 -6.07 -9.08 0.00
CA CYS A 56 -6.64 -10.17 -0.77
C CYS A 56 -5.55 -11.06 -1.33
N THR A 57 -5.83 -12.37 -1.43
CA THR A 57 -4.87 -13.31 -2.03
C THR A 57 -4.85 -13.11 -3.55
N PRO A 58 -3.67 -12.99 -4.19
CA PRO A 58 -3.58 -12.94 -5.65
C PRO A 58 -4.12 -14.20 -6.32
N LYS A 59 -4.67 -14.05 -7.53
CA LYS A 59 -5.25 -15.10 -8.40
C LYS A 59 -6.52 -15.76 -7.85
N THR A 60 -7.08 -15.23 -6.77
CA THR A 60 -8.34 -15.70 -6.19
C THR A 60 -9.34 -14.56 -6.14
N HIS A 61 -10.63 -14.92 -6.07
CA HIS A 61 -11.70 -13.93 -5.98
C HIS A 61 -11.57 -13.15 -4.66
N PRO A 62 -11.57 -11.80 -4.67
CA PRO A 62 -11.31 -10.97 -3.49
C PRO A 62 -12.33 -11.21 -2.37
N PHE A 63 -13.58 -11.53 -2.72
CA PHE A 63 -14.64 -11.82 -1.74
C PHE A 63 -14.53 -13.20 -1.07
N LYS A 64 -13.59 -14.05 -1.50
CA LYS A 64 -13.34 -15.37 -0.91
C LYS A 64 -12.13 -15.36 0.02
N THR A 65 -11.10 -14.58 -0.30
CA THR A 65 -9.83 -14.64 0.41
C THR A 65 -9.28 -13.24 0.66
N PHE A 66 -9.28 -12.84 1.93
CA PHE A 66 -8.74 -11.58 2.44
C PHE A 66 -8.25 -11.79 3.87
N LYS A 67 -7.24 -11.03 4.31
CA LYS A 67 -6.63 -11.21 5.65
C LYS A 67 -7.38 -10.50 6.76
N SER A 68 -8.04 -9.39 6.45
CA SER A 68 -8.89 -8.67 7.39
C SER A 68 -9.99 -7.91 6.66
N LEU A 69 -11.04 -7.54 7.40
CA LEU A 69 -12.14 -6.73 6.91
C LEU A 69 -12.30 -5.53 7.84
N GLU A 70 -12.55 -4.35 7.26
CA GLU A 70 -12.95 -3.15 7.98
C GLU A 70 -14.32 -2.68 7.47
N LEU A 71 -15.13 -2.16 8.38
CA LEU A 71 -16.39 -1.47 8.12
C LEU A 71 -16.22 -0.05 8.65
N ASP A 72 -16.33 0.95 7.77
CA ASP A 72 -16.18 2.36 8.12
C ASP A 72 -14.86 2.67 8.86
N ALA A 73 -13.76 2.14 8.36
CA ALA A 73 -12.42 2.24 8.97
C ALA A 73 -12.28 1.60 10.36
N VAL A 74 -13.25 0.79 10.80
CA VAL A 74 -13.22 0.02 12.04
C VAL A 74 -13.09 -1.47 11.74
N GLN A 75 -12.26 -2.18 12.51
CA GLN A 75 -12.08 -3.61 12.34
C GLN A 75 -13.40 -4.38 12.46
N GLY A 76 -13.75 -5.11 11.39
CA GLY A 76 -14.97 -5.92 11.32
C GLY A 76 -14.76 -7.40 11.67
N PRO A 77 -15.85 -8.18 11.72
CA PRO A 77 -15.82 -9.59 12.13
C PRO A 77 -15.32 -10.52 11.02
N HIS A 78 -14.02 -10.49 10.73
CA HIS A 78 -13.37 -11.25 9.64
C HIS A 78 -13.78 -12.73 9.55
N ARG A 79 -13.76 -13.46 10.68
CA ARG A 79 -14.15 -14.89 10.71
C ARG A 79 -15.60 -15.15 10.29
N LYS A 80 -16.50 -14.21 10.58
CA LYS A 80 -17.90 -14.28 10.14
C LYS A 80 -17.98 -13.97 8.64
N ALA A 81 -17.30 -12.91 8.19
CA ALA A 81 -17.27 -12.50 6.79
C ALA A 81 -16.69 -13.57 5.84
N GLN A 82 -15.76 -14.40 6.33
CA GLN A 82 -15.24 -15.55 5.58
C GLN A 82 -16.31 -16.62 5.27
N LYS A 83 -17.38 -16.70 6.08
CA LYS A 83 -18.50 -17.64 5.88
C LYS A 83 -19.69 -16.98 5.18
N ASP A 84 -19.95 -15.73 5.56
CA ASP A 84 -21.10 -14.94 5.11
C ASP A 84 -20.66 -13.48 4.97
N LEU A 85 -20.08 -13.16 3.81
CA LEU A 85 -19.66 -11.79 3.50
C LEU A 85 -20.87 -10.88 3.35
N ALA A 86 -21.89 -11.32 2.60
CA ALA A 86 -23.09 -10.55 2.34
C ALA A 86 -23.81 -10.12 3.63
N GLY A 87 -23.96 -11.01 4.61
CA GLY A 87 -24.57 -10.67 5.89
C GLY A 87 -23.72 -9.77 6.79
N VAL A 88 -22.41 -9.64 6.54
CA VAL A 88 -21.50 -8.74 7.28
C VAL A 88 -21.35 -7.38 6.59
N ALA A 89 -21.21 -7.38 5.26
CA ALA A 89 -20.93 -6.20 4.46
C ALA A 89 -22.22 -5.51 3.96
N GLY A 90 -23.29 -6.27 3.73
CA GLY A 90 -24.58 -5.74 3.26
C GLY A 90 -25.18 -4.59 4.09
N PRO A 91 -25.03 -4.56 5.44
CA PRO A 91 -25.45 -3.40 6.25
C PRO A 91 -24.70 -2.09 5.95
N ALA A 92 -23.66 -2.09 5.09
CA ALA A 92 -23.09 -0.86 4.55
C ALA A 92 -24.10 -0.12 3.64
N GLY A 93 -24.96 -0.87 2.94
CA GLY A 93 -25.99 -0.37 2.04
C GLY A 93 -25.46 0.02 0.65
N ASP A 94 -26.37 0.07 -0.32
CA ASP A 94 -26.02 0.46 -1.69
C ASP A 94 -25.43 1.88 -1.74
N GLY A 95 -24.48 2.07 -2.64
CA GLY A 95 -23.71 3.31 -2.76
C GLY A 95 -22.56 3.44 -1.76
N ALA A 96 -22.42 2.52 -0.80
CA ALA A 96 -21.22 2.45 0.05
C ALA A 96 -19.96 2.21 -0.80
N MET A 97 -18.81 2.68 -0.30
CA MET A 97 -17.54 2.47 -0.99
C MET A 97 -16.99 1.07 -0.71
N LEU A 98 -16.59 0.35 -1.76
CA LEU A 98 -15.80 -0.87 -1.64
C LEU A 98 -14.31 -0.54 -1.87
N LEU A 99 -13.46 -1.00 -0.96
CA LEU A 99 -12.02 -1.02 -1.11
C LEU A 99 -11.54 -2.48 -1.08
N ILE A 100 -10.69 -2.85 -2.02
CA ILE A 100 -9.94 -4.11 -1.97
C ILE A 100 -8.45 -3.80 -2.10
N SER A 101 -7.59 -4.46 -1.32
CA SER A 101 -6.14 -4.24 -1.43
C SER A 101 -5.35 -5.52 -1.66
N TYR A 102 -4.20 -5.36 -2.32
CA TYR A 102 -3.20 -6.40 -2.49
C TYR A 102 -1.84 -5.84 -2.05
N GLU A 103 -1.23 -6.46 -1.05
CA GLU A 103 0.12 -6.06 -0.61
C GLU A 103 1.19 -6.91 -1.29
N ASP A 104 2.35 -6.29 -1.55
CA ASP A 104 3.53 -6.94 -2.16
C ASP A 104 3.22 -7.67 -3.47
N SER A 105 2.24 -7.16 -4.22
CA SER A 105 1.80 -7.69 -5.50
C SER A 105 1.74 -6.54 -6.50
N SER A 106 2.30 -6.73 -7.69
CA SER A 106 2.25 -5.75 -8.77
C SER A 106 1.33 -6.26 -9.89
N PRO A 107 0.36 -5.47 -10.38
CA PRO A 107 -0.42 -5.82 -11.57
C PRO A 107 0.43 -6.27 -12.77
N ALA A 108 1.66 -5.76 -12.90
CA ALA A 108 2.58 -6.17 -13.97
C ALA A 108 2.96 -7.67 -13.93
N GLU A 109 2.81 -8.34 -12.79
CA GLU A 109 3.04 -9.79 -12.64
C GLU A 109 1.86 -10.64 -13.16
N PHE A 110 0.73 -9.99 -13.46
CA PHE A 110 -0.56 -10.58 -13.77
C PHE A 110 -1.05 -10.02 -15.11
N SER A 111 -0.46 -10.51 -16.21
CA SER A 111 -0.82 -10.16 -17.59
C SER A 111 -1.43 -11.34 -18.35
N GLY A 112 -2.16 -11.04 -19.42
CA GLY A 112 -2.87 -12.04 -20.22
C GLY A 112 -3.93 -12.78 -19.40
N ASP A 113 -3.91 -14.12 -19.44
CA ASP A 113 -4.89 -14.96 -18.72
C ASP A 113 -4.69 -14.96 -17.19
N LYS A 114 -3.56 -14.43 -16.69
CA LYS A 114 -3.28 -14.36 -15.26
C LYS A 114 -3.90 -13.09 -14.69
N ARG A 115 -5.13 -13.16 -14.20
CA ARG A 115 -5.82 -12.06 -13.52
C ARG A 115 -5.41 -11.98 -12.05
N LEU A 116 -5.09 -10.78 -11.57
CA LEU A 116 -4.72 -10.55 -10.16
C LEU A 116 -5.88 -10.86 -9.20
N SER A 117 -7.10 -10.43 -9.54
CA SER A 117 -8.32 -10.72 -8.76
C SER A 117 -9.00 -12.03 -9.16
N GLY A 118 -8.26 -12.94 -9.83
CA GLY A 118 -8.77 -14.24 -10.25
C GLY A 118 -10.01 -14.12 -11.15
N PRO A 119 -11.13 -14.81 -10.83
CA PRO A 119 -12.33 -14.79 -11.66
C PRO A 119 -13.22 -13.55 -11.44
N PHE A 120 -12.83 -12.60 -10.58
CA PHE A 120 -13.56 -11.36 -10.40
C PHE A 120 -13.58 -10.54 -11.71
N ASP A 121 -14.71 -9.91 -11.99
CA ASP A 121 -14.83 -8.99 -13.11
C ASP A 121 -14.20 -7.63 -12.78
N ASP A 122 -12.99 -7.42 -13.27
CA ASP A 122 -12.25 -6.17 -13.07
C ASP A 122 -12.94 -4.95 -13.70
N THR A 123 -13.90 -5.13 -14.63
CA THR A 123 -14.66 -4.01 -15.23
C THR A 123 -15.62 -3.35 -14.24
N LEU A 124 -15.90 -4.02 -13.12
CA LEU A 124 -16.68 -3.50 -12.01
C LEU A 124 -15.90 -2.52 -11.12
N LEU A 125 -14.57 -2.42 -11.29
CA LEU A 125 -13.75 -1.49 -10.55
C LEU A 125 -13.82 -0.10 -11.17
N THR A 126 -14.12 0.90 -10.34
CA THR A 126 -14.14 2.31 -10.73
C THR A 126 -12.75 2.92 -10.85
N ALA A 127 -11.77 2.45 -10.06
CA ALA A 127 -10.38 2.88 -10.18
C ALA A 127 -9.40 1.85 -9.64
N ASN A 128 -8.16 1.91 -10.17
CA ASN A 128 -7.01 1.16 -9.68
C ASN A 128 -5.97 2.14 -9.13
N LEU A 129 -5.51 1.88 -7.91
CA LEU A 129 -4.64 2.78 -7.16
C LEU A 129 -3.30 2.11 -6.86
N VAL A 130 -2.23 2.89 -6.89
CA VAL A 130 -0.89 2.45 -6.48
C VAL A 130 -0.37 3.33 -5.36
N ALA A 131 -0.23 2.78 -4.15
CA ALA A 131 0.45 3.43 -3.04
C ALA A 131 1.94 3.10 -3.06
N TYR A 132 2.76 4.14 -3.18
CA TYR A 132 4.22 4.03 -3.24
C TYR A 132 4.90 5.11 -2.42
N ARG A 133 6.21 4.96 -2.23
CA ARG A 133 6.98 5.72 -1.25
C ARG A 133 8.44 5.82 -1.66
N SER A 134 9.15 6.86 -1.23
CA SER A 134 10.61 6.95 -1.36
C SER A 134 11.30 5.69 -0.84
N PHE A 135 12.32 5.26 -1.56
CA PHE A 135 13.01 4.02 -1.33
C PHE A 135 13.71 4.01 0.03
N LEU A 136 14.36 5.12 0.41
CA LEU A 136 15.06 5.21 1.68
C LEU A 136 14.11 5.07 2.86
N ASN A 137 12.95 5.71 2.82
CA ASN A 137 12.00 5.60 3.92
C ASN A 137 11.28 4.26 3.95
N TRP A 138 10.95 3.72 2.78
CA TRP A 138 10.28 2.43 2.67
C TRP A 138 11.18 1.26 3.11
N SER A 139 12.40 1.18 2.58
CA SER A 139 13.31 0.08 2.88
C SER A 139 13.74 0.08 4.35
N ALA A 140 14.00 1.27 4.94
CA ALA A 140 14.19 1.43 6.39
C ALA A 140 12.98 0.91 7.19
N SER A 141 11.76 1.30 6.80
CA SER A 141 10.53 0.87 7.48
C SER A 141 10.28 -0.63 7.43
N LEU A 142 10.61 -1.26 6.30
CA LEU A 142 10.54 -2.69 6.10
C LEU A 142 11.60 -3.43 6.93
N LEU A 143 12.86 -2.98 6.88
CA LEU A 143 13.94 -3.58 7.66
C LEU A 143 13.65 -3.49 9.17
N LYS A 144 13.28 -2.31 9.67
CA LYS A 144 12.95 -2.09 11.08
C LYS A 144 11.78 -2.96 11.56
N LYS A 145 10.83 -3.30 10.68
CA LYS A 145 9.74 -4.24 11.00
C LYS A 145 10.27 -5.63 11.31
N MET A 146 11.28 -6.07 10.57
CA MET A 146 11.79 -7.44 10.60
C MET A 146 12.83 -7.65 11.71
N GLN A 147 13.61 -6.62 12.06
CA GLN A 147 14.67 -6.71 13.06
C GLN A 147 14.24 -7.30 14.42
N PRO A 148 13.06 -6.98 14.99
CA PRO A 148 12.63 -7.56 16.27
C PRO A 148 12.21 -9.03 16.21
N ASN A 149 12.12 -9.64 15.02
CA ASN A 149 11.70 -11.03 14.88
C ASN A 149 12.91 -11.96 15.07
N GLU A 150 13.00 -12.60 16.25
CA GLU A 150 14.10 -13.51 16.60
C GLU A 150 14.23 -14.72 15.67
N GLY A 151 13.13 -15.13 15.02
CA GLY A 151 13.15 -16.21 14.02
C GLY A 151 13.73 -15.79 12.67
N TYR A 152 14.09 -14.52 12.49
CA TYR A 152 14.66 -13.99 11.25
C TYR A 152 16.14 -13.66 11.47
N SER A 153 17.02 -14.52 10.95
CA SER A 153 18.46 -14.22 10.87
C SER A 153 18.71 -13.01 9.96
N LEU A 154 19.91 -12.41 10.09
CA LEU A 154 20.40 -11.35 9.18
C LEU A 154 20.26 -11.76 7.70
N SER A 155 20.68 -12.98 7.35
CA SER A 155 20.58 -13.51 5.99
C SER A 155 19.12 -13.63 5.52
N ARG A 156 18.22 -14.06 6.39
CA ARG A 156 16.79 -14.16 6.08
C ARG A 156 16.16 -12.79 5.86
N ARG A 157 16.46 -11.80 6.72
CA ARG A 157 15.97 -10.42 6.56
C ARG A 157 16.46 -9.79 5.27
N THR A 158 17.75 -9.96 4.97
CA THR A 158 18.38 -9.48 3.73
C THR A 158 17.71 -10.12 2.51
N SER A 159 17.51 -11.45 2.50
CA SER A 159 16.83 -12.14 1.39
C SER A 159 15.40 -11.65 1.17
N ILE A 160 14.62 -11.45 2.25
CA ILE A 160 13.27 -10.88 2.15
C ILE A 160 13.32 -9.48 1.54
N LEU A 161 14.28 -8.66 1.96
CA LEU A 161 14.40 -7.29 1.50
C LEU A 161 14.80 -7.19 0.03
N LEU A 162 15.78 -7.97 -0.41
CA LEU A 162 16.21 -8.01 -1.81
C LEU A 162 15.07 -8.47 -2.73
N ARG A 163 14.31 -9.50 -2.33
CA ARG A 163 13.10 -9.90 -3.07
C ARG A 163 12.06 -8.77 -3.11
N ALA A 164 11.95 -8.00 -2.03
CA ALA A 164 11.03 -6.85 -2.01
C ALA A 164 11.50 -5.74 -2.95
N PHE A 165 12.81 -5.58 -3.21
CA PHE A 165 13.33 -4.58 -4.16
C PHE A 165 12.86 -4.88 -5.59
N ASP A 166 12.83 -6.15 -5.99
CA ASP A 166 12.30 -6.55 -7.30
C ASP A 166 10.85 -6.10 -7.48
N THR A 167 10.00 -6.42 -6.49
CA THR A 167 8.58 -6.03 -6.53
C THR A 167 8.40 -4.52 -6.45
N TYR A 168 9.17 -3.83 -5.61
CA TYR A 168 9.14 -2.36 -5.51
C TYR A 168 9.53 -1.70 -6.83
N THR A 169 10.58 -2.19 -7.51
CA THR A 169 11.01 -1.69 -8.81
C THR A 169 9.92 -1.88 -9.87
N ARG A 170 9.20 -3.01 -9.85
CA ARG A 170 8.03 -3.23 -10.71
C ARG A 170 6.88 -2.26 -10.40
N ILE A 171 6.64 -1.95 -9.12
CA ILE A 171 5.66 -0.91 -8.74
C ILE A 171 6.08 0.45 -9.27
N LEU A 172 7.37 0.83 -9.18
CA LEU A 172 7.86 2.08 -9.76
C LEU A 172 7.66 2.14 -11.27
N ALA A 173 7.87 1.03 -11.98
CA ALA A 173 7.59 0.96 -13.42
C ALA A 173 6.10 1.22 -13.73
N LEU A 174 5.17 0.75 -12.90
CA LEU A 174 3.74 1.08 -13.05
C LEU A 174 3.49 2.57 -12.85
N VAL A 175 4.13 3.19 -11.85
CA VAL A 175 4.00 4.64 -11.60
C VAL A 175 4.45 5.46 -12.81
N THR A 176 5.56 5.08 -13.47
CA THR A 176 6.02 5.78 -14.69
C THR A 176 5.04 5.68 -15.87
N ARG A 177 4.14 4.68 -15.85
CA ARG A 177 3.15 4.43 -16.90
C ARG A 177 1.72 4.66 -16.42
N ALA A 178 1.54 5.36 -15.31
CA ALA A 178 0.26 5.47 -14.62
C ALA A 178 -0.85 5.99 -15.53
N GLN A 179 -0.58 7.05 -16.30
CA GLN A 179 -1.54 7.63 -17.23
C GLN A 179 -1.95 6.66 -18.34
N GLU A 180 -0.99 5.93 -18.94
CA GLU A 180 -1.26 4.92 -19.98
C GLU A 180 -2.14 3.79 -19.45
N LEU A 181 -1.94 3.42 -18.18
CA LEU A 181 -2.59 2.29 -17.53
C LEU A 181 -3.87 2.68 -16.76
N GLY A 182 -4.25 3.97 -16.75
CA GLY A 182 -5.40 4.46 -15.98
C GLY A 182 -5.26 4.24 -14.46
N LEU A 183 -4.04 4.37 -13.93
CA LEU A 183 -3.74 4.19 -12.50
C LEU A 183 -3.66 5.53 -11.79
N THR A 184 -4.37 5.65 -10.66
CA THR A 184 -4.18 6.76 -9.72
C THR A 184 -3.01 6.42 -8.78
N CYS A 185 -1.95 7.22 -8.81
CA CYS A 185 -0.75 6.96 -8.01
C CYS A 185 -0.70 7.88 -6.77
N ILE A 186 -0.59 7.28 -5.59
CA ILE A 186 -0.52 7.99 -4.31
C ILE A 186 0.89 7.87 -3.74
N LEU A 187 1.67 8.95 -3.84
CA LEU A 187 2.97 9.06 -3.21
C LEU A 187 2.79 9.36 -1.72
N TYR A 188 3.07 8.39 -0.86
CA TYR A 188 2.87 8.51 0.58
C TYR A 188 3.62 9.70 1.22
N ASP A 189 4.85 9.97 0.77
CA ASP A 189 5.64 11.06 1.35
C ASP A 189 5.07 12.45 1.03
N ARG A 190 4.38 12.59 -0.10
CA ARG A 190 3.63 13.80 -0.43
C ARG A 190 2.27 13.79 0.25
N TRP A 191 1.59 12.64 0.27
CA TRP A 191 0.30 12.45 0.95
C TRP A 191 0.38 12.88 2.42
N VAL A 192 1.45 12.55 3.14
CA VAL A 192 1.58 12.90 4.56
C VAL A 192 1.83 14.40 4.79
N THR A 193 2.46 15.10 3.84
CA THR A 193 2.90 16.50 4.03
C THR A 193 2.05 17.55 3.33
N ASP A 194 1.33 17.18 2.27
CA ASP A 194 0.68 18.10 1.35
C ASP A 194 -0.85 17.86 1.34
N ALA A 195 -1.59 18.74 2.01
CA ALA A 195 -3.04 18.67 2.10
C ALA A 195 -3.75 18.93 0.77
N GLU A 196 -3.17 19.78 -0.09
CA GLU A 196 -3.71 20.06 -1.43
C GLU A 196 -3.54 18.85 -2.33
N TYR A 197 -2.38 18.16 -2.24
CA TYR A 197 -2.17 16.90 -2.93
C TYR A 197 -3.20 15.85 -2.52
N ARG A 198 -3.45 15.67 -1.22
CA ARG A 198 -4.51 14.77 -0.75
C ARG A 198 -5.87 15.13 -1.35
N ALA A 199 -6.25 16.41 -1.30
CA ALA A 199 -7.52 16.86 -1.86
C ALA A 199 -7.61 16.63 -3.38
N SER A 200 -6.51 16.83 -4.12
CA SER A 200 -6.45 16.58 -5.56
C SER A 200 -6.68 15.11 -5.92
N ILE A 201 -6.15 14.18 -5.13
CA ILE A 201 -6.36 12.74 -5.32
C ILE A 201 -7.83 12.36 -5.09
N LEU A 202 -8.50 12.94 -4.08
CA LEU A 202 -9.94 12.70 -3.88
C LEU A 202 -10.75 13.22 -5.06
N ALA A 203 -10.41 14.41 -5.58
CA ALA A 203 -11.07 14.97 -6.75
C ALA A 203 -10.86 14.09 -8.00
N GLU A 204 -9.65 13.58 -8.23
CA GLU A 204 -9.34 12.62 -9.31
C GLU A 204 -10.20 11.35 -9.22
N LEU A 205 -10.40 10.85 -8.00
CA LEU A 205 -11.21 9.65 -7.73
C LEU A 205 -12.73 9.92 -7.69
N GLY A 206 -13.17 11.17 -7.85
CA GLY A 206 -14.57 11.56 -7.68
C GLY A 206 -15.12 11.38 -6.26
N LEU A 207 -14.24 11.33 -5.26
CA LEU A 207 -14.59 11.19 -3.84
C LEU A 207 -14.80 12.57 -3.20
N PRO A 208 -15.75 12.71 -2.25
CA PRO A 208 -15.92 13.96 -1.53
C PRO A 208 -14.75 14.23 -0.58
N LEU A 209 -14.42 15.51 -0.40
CA LEU A 209 -13.50 15.96 0.65
C LEU A 209 -14.25 16.11 1.98
N ARG A 210 -14.49 15.00 2.69
CA ARG A 210 -15.14 15.00 4.02
C ARG A 210 -14.15 15.20 5.15
N ASP A 211 -13.00 14.54 5.06
CA ASP A 211 -11.95 14.60 6.07
C ASP A 211 -10.56 14.49 5.42
N ASN A 212 -9.84 15.61 5.42
CA ASN A 212 -8.51 15.69 4.80
C ASN A 212 -7.35 15.63 5.80
N THR A 213 -7.63 15.27 7.06
CA THR A 213 -6.59 15.07 8.08
C THR A 213 -5.86 13.74 7.87
N LEU A 214 -4.71 13.54 8.50
CA LEU A 214 -3.99 12.25 8.42
C LEU A 214 -4.69 11.13 9.21
N GLY A 215 -5.59 11.49 10.13
CA GLY A 215 -6.36 10.55 10.95
C GLY A 215 -5.52 9.94 12.09
N GLU A 216 -6.11 8.95 12.76
CA GLU A 216 -5.45 8.22 13.85
C GLU A 216 -4.54 7.11 13.31
N VAL A 217 -3.52 6.74 14.11
CA VAL A 217 -2.69 5.57 13.78
C VAL A 217 -3.51 4.30 14.00
N GLN A 218 -3.78 3.55 12.93
CA GLN A 218 -4.39 2.23 13.04
C GLN A 218 -3.52 1.29 13.91
N ARG A 219 -4.09 0.84 15.04
CA ARG A 219 -3.37 0.02 16.05
C ARG A 219 -3.16 -1.42 15.61
N TYR A 220 -3.98 -1.92 14.68
CA TYR A 220 -3.88 -3.27 14.10
C TYR A 220 -3.19 -3.21 12.72
N GLY A 221 -2.45 -4.26 12.34
CA GLY A 221 -1.55 -4.24 11.16
C GLY A 221 -0.07 -4.02 11.49
N GLY A 222 0.28 -3.99 12.78
CA GLY A 222 1.67 -3.93 13.26
C GLY A 222 2.26 -2.52 13.38
N GLY A 223 1.41 -1.48 13.41
CA GLY A 223 1.74 -0.09 13.75
C GLY A 223 2.93 0.51 13.01
N SER A 224 3.46 1.61 13.53
CA SER A 224 4.81 2.07 13.13
C SER A 224 5.86 1.12 13.68
N SER A 225 6.77 0.66 12.82
CA SER A 225 7.93 -0.15 13.23
C SER A 225 8.88 0.60 14.18
N PHE A 226 8.79 1.93 14.23
CA PHE A 226 9.69 2.78 15.01
C PHE A 226 9.05 3.35 16.27
N GLN A 227 7.74 3.65 16.25
CA GLN A 227 7.02 4.21 17.40
C GLN A 227 5.75 3.40 17.63
N LYS A 228 5.81 2.42 18.54
CA LYS A 228 4.69 1.55 18.88
C LYS A 228 3.59 2.24 19.70
N GLN A 229 3.88 3.39 20.28
CA GLN A 229 2.98 4.14 21.17
C GLN A 229 2.40 5.42 20.55
N ALA A 230 2.78 5.76 19.32
CA ALA A 230 2.27 6.96 18.68
C ALA A 230 0.76 6.84 18.43
N THR A 231 0.03 7.91 18.76
CA THR A 231 -1.43 7.96 18.64
C THR A 231 -1.90 8.69 17.39
N SER A 232 -1.06 9.59 16.86
CA SER A 232 -1.32 10.37 15.64
C SER A 232 -0.28 10.09 14.55
N VAL A 233 -0.64 10.31 13.28
CA VAL A 233 0.26 10.05 12.14
C VAL A 233 1.39 11.09 12.10
N GLU A 234 1.14 12.28 12.62
CA GLU A 234 2.07 13.39 12.75
C GLU A 234 3.26 13.04 13.67
N GLU A 235 3.01 12.30 14.76
CA GLU A 235 4.05 11.79 15.66
C GLU A 235 4.97 10.77 14.99
N LEU A 236 4.54 10.19 13.87
CA LEU A 236 5.26 9.08 13.25
C LEU A 236 6.48 9.51 12.45
N GLN A 237 6.75 10.79 12.17
CA GLN A 237 7.94 11.25 11.41
C GLN A 237 8.35 10.29 10.27
N THR A 238 7.36 9.81 9.53
CA THR A 238 7.56 8.64 8.67
C THR A 238 8.51 9.00 7.55
N ASP A 239 8.40 10.20 7.02
CA ASP A 239 9.26 10.85 6.02
C ASP A 239 10.75 10.90 6.39
N GLN A 240 11.11 10.61 7.64
CA GLN A 240 12.50 10.62 8.14
C GLN A 240 13.02 9.23 8.55
N ARG A 241 12.31 8.14 8.24
CA ARG A 241 12.73 6.77 8.64
C ARG A 241 14.10 6.39 8.09
N GLY A 242 14.40 6.76 6.84
CA GLY A 242 15.72 6.52 6.24
C GLY A 242 16.84 7.20 7.03
N GLN A 243 16.62 8.47 7.41
CA GLN A 243 17.58 9.26 8.20
C GLN A 243 17.83 8.64 9.58
N GLN A 244 16.76 8.17 10.25
CA GLN A 244 16.85 7.53 11.57
C GLN A 244 17.65 6.22 11.56
N MET A 245 17.77 5.57 10.40
CA MET A 245 18.51 4.30 10.26
C MET A 245 19.91 4.46 9.67
N LEU A 246 20.39 5.68 9.39
CA LEU A 246 21.71 5.87 8.77
C LEU A 246 22.87 5.29 9.60
N GLY A 247 22.74 5.22 10.93
CA GLY A 247 23.74 4.58 11.79
C GLY A 247 23.59 3.06 11.94
N ASP A 248 22.55 2.44 11.37
CA ASP A 248 22.29 1.01 11.49
C ASP A 248 23.17 0.21 10.50
N PRO A 249 24.05 -0.69 10.97
CA PRO A 249 24.98 -1.41 10.10
C PRO A 249 24.28 -2.34 9.09
N GLU A 250 23.16 -2.95 9.47
CA GLU A 250 22.38 -3.81 8.56
C GLU A 250 21.74 -2.97 7.46
N TYR A 251 21.23 -1.78 7.81
CA TYR A 251 20.68 -0.86 6.82
C TYR A 251 21.75 -0.31 5.86
N GLN A 252 22.96 0.00 6.35
CA GLN A 252 24.06 0.42 5.48
C GLN A 252 24.45 -0.67 4.47
N ALA A 253 24.56 -1.93 4.91
CA ALA A 253 24.81 -3.05 4.00
C ALA A 253 23.73 -3.17 2.91
N VAL A 254 22.48 -3.00 3.31
CA VAL A 254 21.33 -2.95 2.40
C VAL A 254 21.43 -1.83 1.37
N LEU A 255 21.80 -0.62 1.80
CA LEU A 255 21.96 0.53 0.91
C LEU A 255 23.09 0.31 -0.10
N HIS A 256 24.19 -0.33 0.30
CA HIS A 256 25.25 -0.71 -0.64
C HIS A 256 24.81 -1.73 -1.68
N LEU A 257 23.93 -2.67 -1.33
CA LEU A 257 23.34 -3.60 -2.29
C LEU A 257 22.40 -2.88 -3.25
N ALA A 258 21.49 -2.05 -2.72
CA ALA A 258 20.55 -1.26 -3.52
C ALA A 258 21.25 -0.33 -4.51
N ALA A 259 22.32 0.33 -4.07
CA ALA A 259 23.10 1.25 -4.91
C ALA A 259 23.79 0.59 -6.12
N ARG A 260 23.88 -0.75 -6.14
CA ARG A 260 24.49 -1.54 -7.21
C ARG A 260 23.45 -2.24 -8.10
N ASP A 261 22.17 -2.15 -7.75
CA ASP A 261 21.09 -2.63 -8.59
C ASP A 261 20.76 -1.58 -9.66
N GLN A 262 21.23 -1.81 -10.88
CA GLN A 262 21.05 -0.87 -11.99
C GLN A 262 19.57 -0.64 -12.35
N THR A 263 18.72 -1.65 -12.19
CA THR A 263 17.29 -1.55 -12.55
C THR A 263 16.56 -0.69 -11.52
N LEU A 264 16.82 -0.94 -10.24
CA LEU A 264 16.31 -0.10 -9.16
C LEU A 264 16.81 1.34 -9.31
N MET A 265 18.12 1.54 -9.53
CA MET A 265 18.71 2.87 -9.65
C MET A 265 18.12 3.67 -10.81
N ALA A 266 17.87 3.06 -11.97
CA ALA A 266 17.22 3.72 -13.09
C ALA A 266 15.78 4.15 -12.76
N ALA A 267 15.03 3.31 -12.04
CA ALA A 267 13.67 3.65 -11.58
C ALA A 267 13.70 4.79 -10.55
N LEU A 268 14.69 4.80 -9.65
CA LEU A 268 14.87 5.86 -8.66
C LEU A 268 15.29 7.18 -9.31
N ASP A 269 16.11 7.18 -10.36
CA ASP A 269 16.44 8.42 -11.06
C ASP A 269 15.21 9.11 -11.63
N ALA A 270 14.28 8.33 -12.18
CA ALA A 270 13.07 8.86 -12.78
C ALA A 270 12.08 9.42 -11.74
N LEU A 271 11.95 8.77 -10.58
CA LEU A 271 10.88 9.06 -9.61
C LEU A 271 11.36 9.67 -8.29
N PHE A 272 12.59 9.36 -7.87
CA PHE A 272 13.19 9.75 -6.59
C PHE A 272 14.66 10.15 -6.75
N PRO A 273 14.98 11.21 -7.52
CA PRO A 273 16.36 11.58 -7.84
C PRO A 273 17.23 11.86 -6.60
N LYS A 274 16.62 12.31 -5.49
CA LYS A 274 17.32 12.49 -4.20
C LYS A 274 17.79 11.16 -3.60
N ASP A 275 16.95 10.13 -3.65
CA ASP A 275 17.30 8.79 -3.16
C ASP A 275 18.39 8.18 -4.05
N ALA A 276 18.27 8.33 -5.37
CA ALA A 276 19.28 7.87 -6.32
C ALA A 276 20.63 8.58 -6.11
N ALA A 277 20.64 9.90 -5.92
CA ALA A 277 21.86 10.65 -5.62
C ALA A 277 22.51 10.19 -4.31
N TYR A 278 21.71 9.95 -3.28
CA TYR A 278 22.20 9.41 -2.02
C TYR A 278 22.82 8.02 -2.19
N LEU A 279 22.13 7.08 -2.86
CA LEU A 279 22.65 5.74 -3.10
C LEU A 279 23.93 5.73 -3.93
N ARG A 280 24.08 6.63 -4.92
CA ARG A 280 25.35 6.79 -5.63
C ARG A 280 26.48 7.19 -4.69
N SER A 281 26.23 8.08 -3.74
CA SER A 281 27.24 8.45 -2.74
C SER A 281 27.64 7.23 -1.88
N VAL A 282 26.67 6.38 -1.50
CA VAL A 282 26.91 5.13 -0.78
C VAL A 282 27.72 4.14 -1.64
N ALA A 283 27.50 4.06 -2.95
CA ALA A 283 28.27 3.18 -3.84
C ALA A 283 29.78 3.51 -3.86
N THR A 284 30.14 4.78 -3.66
CA THR A 284 31.55 5.25 -3.63
C THR A 284 32.25 4.97 -2.31
N GLN A 285 31.50 4.70 -1.24
CA GLN A 285 32.05 4.39 0.08
C GLN A 285 32.49 2.91 0.14
N VAL A 286 33.53 2.62 0.90
CA VAL A 286 33.96 1.24 1.15
C VAL A 286 32.84 0.54 1.95
N PRO A 287 32.30 -0.61 1.50
CA PRO A 287 31.13 -1.26 2.10
C PRO A 287 31.26 -1.65 3.57
N MET A 288 32.48 -1.69 4.08
CA MET A 288 32.84 -1.99 5.45
C MET A 288 34.01 -1.07 5.82
N PRO A 289 34.03 -0.44 7.01
CA PRO A 289 35.23 0.23 7.48
C PRO A 289 36.39 -0.76 7.45
N SER A 290 37.51 -0.40 6.81
CA SER A 290 38.78 -1.03 7.17
C SER A 290 38.94 -0.81 8.66
N GLN A 291 38.97 -1.87 9.46
CA GLN A 291 39.53 -1.74 10.81
C GLN A 291 40.98 -1.30 10.62
N GLY A 292 41.21 0.01 10.68
CA GLY A 292 42.53 0.61 10.77
C GLY A 292 43.17 0.04 12.02
N GLY A 293 44.35 -0.54 11.85
CA GLY A 293 45.04 -1.35 12.84
C GLY A 293 45.13 -0.68 14.22
N ALA A 294 44.82 -1.48 15.24
CA ALA A 294 45.50 -1.33 16.51
C ALA A 294 46.91 -1.91 16.31
N SER A 295 47.86 -1.02 16.05
CA SER A 295 49.26 -1.20 16.46
C SER A 295 49.37 -1.12 17.98
#